data_AF-A0A7S0BVH3-F1
#
_entry.id   AF-A0A7S0BVH3-F1
#
_cell.length_a   1.000
_cell.length_b   1.000
_cell.length_c   1.000
_cell.angle_alpha   90.00
_cell.angle_beta   90.00
_cell.angle_gamma   90.00
#
_symmetry.space_group_name_H-M   'P 1'
#
loop_
_entity.id
_entity.type
_entity.pdbx_description
1 polymer ?
#
loop_
_entity_poly.entity_id
_entity_poly.type
_entity_poly.pdbx_seq_one_letter_code
_entity_poly.pdbx_strand_id
1 'polypeptide(L)'
;MSSLIRRACGCWSRTGGRREFAKIVKKKKKDDTKIKDPYKGLPAGWDALNYLKDGQPPEEKPDEEYPEWLWTLTERRPMAGELRRRALSAFEDGGAEEVVARLTDEERTRLWRLARKSLIKQNNDILRRKWFRMQPKY
;
A
#
# COMPACT_ATOMS: atom_id res chain seq x y z
N MET A 1 7.90 -10.35 -43.87
CA MET A 1 8.70 -10.50 -42.63
C MET A 1 8.56 -9.24 -41.80
N SER A 2 7.87 -9.30 -40.66
CA SER A 2 8.36 -8.80 -39.37
C SER A 2 7.21 -8.80 -38.37
N SER A 3 7.33 -9.72 -37.41
CA SER A 3 6.52 -9.86 -36.20
C SER A 3 6.78 -8.69 -35.25
N LEU A 4 5.74 -8.04 -34.72
CA LEU A 4 5.87 -7.14 -33.58
C LEU A 4 4.77 -7.40 -32.54
N ILE A 5 5.09 -8.37 -31.68
CA ILE A 5 4.93 -8.36 -30.22
C ILE A 5 3.72 -7.56 -29.69
N ARG A 6 2.62 -8.27 -29.41
CA ARG A 6 1.53 -7.79 -28.54
C ARG A 6 2.05 -7.69 -27.10
N ARG A 7 2.36 -6.49 -26.62
CA ARG A 7 2.44 -6.21 -25.18
C ARG A 7 1.01 -6.05 -24.65
N ALA A 8 0.48 -7.11 -24.04
CA ALA A 8 -0.74 -7.05 -23.26
C ALA A 8 -0.49 -6.22 -21.99
N CYS A 9 -0.81 -4.93 -22.04
CA CYS A 9 -0.91 -4.11 -20.83
C CYS A 9 -2.30 -4.37 -20.23
N GLY A 10 -2.36 -5.23 -19.22
CA GLY A 10 -3.56 -5.52 -18.44
C GLY A 10 -4.05 -4.26 -17.73
N CYS A 11 -4.88 -3.48 -18.42
CA CYS A 11 -5.56 -2.32 -17.87
C CYS A 11 -6.81 -2.82 -17.14
N TRP A 12 -6.73 -2.92 -15.80
CA TRP A 12 -7.91 -3.05 -14.95
C TRP A 12 -8.73 -1.76 -15.05
N SER A 13 -9.66 -1.73 -16.00
CA SER A 13 -10.63 -0.66 -16.22
C SER A 13 -11.74 -0.72 -15.17
N ARG A 14 -11.42 -0.38 -13.92
CA ARG A 14 -12.44 -0.11 -12.90
C ARG A 14 -12.97 1.30 -13.07
N THR A 15 -13.72 1.56 -14.15
CA THR A 15 -14.67 2.69 -14.28
C THR A 15 -15.18 2.87 -15.72
N GLY A 16 -16.40 2.39 -15.95
CA GLY A 16 -17.24 2.73 -17.11
C GLY A 16 -18.54 1.96 -17.03
N GLY A 17 -19.65 2.63 -16.68
CA GLY A 17 -21.00 2.05 -16.78
C GLY A 17 -21.90 2.12 -15.53
N ARG A 18 -22.10 3.27 -14.90
CA ARG A 18 -23.02 3.38 -13.73
C ARG A 18 -24.51 3.21 -14.07
N ARG A 19 -24.91 2.87 -15.31
CA ARG A 19 -26.33 2.65 -15.69
C ARG A 19 -26.61 1.30 -16.37
N GLU A 20 -25.65 0.70 -17.09
CA GLU A 20 -25.80 -0.65 -17.66
C GLU A 20 -25.57 -1.78 -16.63
N PHE A 21 -24.87 -1.51 -15.53
CA PHE A 21 -24.69 -2.49 -14.45
C PHE A 21 -26.00 -2.84 -13.73
N ALA A 22 -27.02 -1.99 -13.71
CA ALA A 22 -28.25 -2.24 -12.96
C ALA A 22 -29.07 -3.46 -13.49
N LYS A 23 -28.96 -3.77 -14.78
CA LYS A 23 -29.66 -4.92 -15.41
C LYS A 23 -28.84 -6.22 -15.28
N ILE A 24 -27.51 -6.14 -15.32
CA ILE A 24 -26.61 -7.29 -15.03
C ILE A 24 -26.66 -7.66 -13.53
N VAL A 25 -26.82 -6.68 -12.64
CA VAL A 25 -26.94 -6.90 -11.18
C VAL A 25 -28.16 -7.75 -10.80
N LYS A 26 -29.24 -7.78 -11.59
CA LYS A 26 -30.39 -8.67 -11.31
C LYS A 26 -30.18 -10.10 -11.82
N LYS A 27 -29.35 -10.33 -12.84
CA LYS A 27 -29.18 -11.65 -13.47
C LYS A 27 -27.95 -12.43 -12.96
N LYS A 28 -26.99 -11.76 -12.29
CA LYS A 28 -25.87 -12.37 -11.55
C LYS A 28 -26.10 -12.38 -10.02
N LYS A 29 -27.33 -12.60 -9.58
CA LYS A 29 -27.65 -12.79 -8.16
C LYS A 29 -27.84 -14.26 -7.78
N LYS A 30 -27.15 -15.15 -8.51
CA LYS A 30 -27.09 -16.58 -8.26
C LYS A 30 -25.62 -16.98 -8.43
N ASP A 31 -25.01 -17.42 -7.33
CA ASP A 31 -23.76 -18.19 -7.24
C ASP A 31 -22.42 -17.48 -6.91
N ASP A 32 -22.42 -16.21 -6.53
CA ASP A 32 -21.20 -15.54 -6.01
C ASP A 32 -21.06 -15.60 -4.47
N THR A 33 -22.05 -16.14 -3.74
CA THR A 33 -22.13 -16.11 -2.27
C THR A 33 -21.47 -17.30 -1.55
N LYS A 34 -20.58 -18.04 -2.21
CA LYS A 34 -19.80 -19.12 -1.56
C LYS A 34 -18.32 -19.05 -1.91
N ILE A 35 -17.70 -17.88 -1.76
CA ILE A 35 -16.27 -17.87 -1.45
C ILE A 35 -16.18 -18.46 -0.04
N LYS A 36 -15.82 -19.74 0.08
CA LYS A 36 -15.50 -20.34 1.37
C LYS A 36 -14.36 -19.50 1.93
N ASP A 37 -14.60 -18.81 3.04
CA ASP A 37 -13.54 -18.08 3.74
C ASP A 37 -12.46 -19.11 4.09
N PRO A 38 -11.27 -19.07 3.46
CA PRO A 38 -10.24 -20.06 3.68
C PRO A 38 -9.69 -19.97 5.11
N TYR A 39 -10.04 -18.91 5.84
CA TYR A 39 -9.59 -18.67 7.20
C TYR A 39 -10.56 -19.17 8.29
N LYS A 40 -11.72 -19.71 7.88
CA LYS A 40 -12.74 -20.17 8.83
C LYS A 40 -12.34 -21.50 9.47
N GLY A 41 -12.09 -21.48 10.78
CA GLY A 41 -11.74 -22.66 11.57
C GLY A 41 -10.24 -22.93 11.70
N LEU A 42 -9.38 -21.98 11.29
CA LEU A 42 -7.97 -22.05 11.66
C LEU A 42 -7.78 -21.79 13.17
N PRO A 43 -6.72 -22.35 13.77
CA PRO A 43 -6.30 -21.97 15.11
C PRO A 43 -6.09 -20.45 15.18
N ALA A 44 -6.40 -19.86 16.33
CA ALA A 44 -6.23 -18.43 16.59
C ALA A 44 -5.02 -18.23 17.52
N GLY A 45 -4.35 -17.07 17.40
CA GLY A 45 -3.21 -16.74 18.25
C GLY A 45 -1.91 -17.44 17.83
N TRP A 46 -1.08 -17.81 18.81
CA TRP A 46 0.27 -18.37 18.62
C TRP A 46 0.27 -19.73 17.90
N ASP A 47 -0.79 -20.52 18.08
CA ASP A 47 -0.99 -21.81 17.41
C ASP A 47 -1.08 -21.69 15.88
N ALA A 48 -1.47 -20.51 15.38
CA ALA A 48 -1.57 -20.22 13.95
C ALA A 48 -0.23 -19.90 13.29
N LEU A 49 0.81 -19.61 14.07
CA LEU A 49 2.11 -19.17 13.56
C LEU A 49 2.98 -20.33 13.09
N ASN A 50 2.76 -21.53 13.63
CA ASN A 50 3.52 -22.71 13.23
C ASN A 50 2.98 -23.29 11.92
N TYR A 51 3.85 -23.37 10.91
CA TYR A 51 3.55 -23.97 9.61
C TYR A 51 4.13 -25.39 9.44
N LEU A 52 4.91 -25.88 10.42
CA LEU A 52 5.51 -27.21 10.40
C LEU A 52 4.53 -28.23 10.98
N LYS A 53 4.37 -29.38 10.32
CA LYS A 53 3.44 -30.45 10.72
C LYS A 53 3.74 -31.02 12.11
N ASP A 54 5.03 -31.17 12.42
CA ASP A 54 5.53 -31.74 13.68
C ASP A 54 6.15 -30.67 14.59
N GLY A 55 5.99 -29.39 14.24
CA GLY A 55 6.49 -28.27 15.03
C GLY A 55 5.58 -27.97 16.22
N GLN A 56 6.15 -27.41 17.28
CA GLN A 56 5.38 -26.78 18.35
C GLN A 56 5.22 -25.29 18.04
N PRO A 57 4.07 -24.68 18.40
CA PRO A 57 3.90 -23.25 18.30
C PRO A 57 4.89 -22.52 19.23
N PRO A 58 5.41 -21.35 18.82
CA PRO A 58 6.28 -20.57 19.70
C PRO A 58 5.49 -20.09 20.92
N GLU A 59 6.04 -20.32 22.11
CA GLU A 59 5.49 -19.83 23.37
C GLU A 59 5.85 -18.36 23.59
N GLU A 60 4.93 -17.61 24.18
CA GLU A 60 5.12 -16.21 24.53
C GLU A 60 6.06 -16.08 25.73
N LYS A 61 7.23 -15.48 25.48
CA LYS A 61 8.26 -15.21 26.49
C LYS A 61 7.98 -13.90 27.24
N PRO A 62 8.57 -13.68 28.43
CA PRO A 62 8.43 -12.41 29.14
C PRO A 62 9.00 -11.23 28.32
N ASP A 63 8.44 -10.04 28.55
CA ASP A 63 8.76 -8.81 27.81
C ASP A 63 10.27 -8.46 27.82
N GLU A 64 10.97 -8.81 28.90
CA GLU A 64 12.41 -8.55 29.11
C GLU A 64 13.33 -9.34 28.16
N GLU A 65 12.85 -10.46 27.62
CA GLU A 65 13.65 -11.27 26.68
C GLU A 65 13.60 -10.71 25.26
N TYR A 66 12.61 -9.87 24.95
CA TYR A 66 12.51 -9.24 23.65
C TYR A 66 13.41 -8.01 23.54
N PRO A 67 14.00 -7.76 22.36
CA PRO A 67 14.79 -6.56 22.14
C PRO A 67 13.97 -5.27 22.29
N GLU A 68 14.60 -4.22 22.81
CA GLU A 68 13.98 -2.91 23.05
C GLU A 68 13.33 -2.28 21.79
N TRP A 69 13.90 -2.54 20.61
CA TRP A 69 13.35 -2.01 19.35
C TRP A 69 11.94 -2.54 19.03
N LEU A 70 11.50 -3.65 19.65
CA LEU A 70 10.15 -4.19 19.44
C LEU A 70 9.09 -3.19 19.89
N TRP A 71 9.32 -2.55 21.03
CA TRP A 71 8.37 -1.62 21.66
C TRP A 71 8.27 -0.29 20.89
N THR A 72 9.33 0.10 20.18
CA THR A 72 9.34 1.30 19.36
C THR A 72 8.54 1.17 18.06
N LEU A 73 8.15 -0.06 17.65
CA LEU A 73 7.38 -0.28 16.42
C LEU A 73 5.94 0.25 16.51
N THR A 74 5.37 0.29 17.71
CA THR A 74 4.02 0.81 17.95
C THR A 74 3.96 2.33 17.84
N GLU A 75 5.10 3.01 17.97
CA GLU A 75 5.18 4.45 17.88
C GLU A 75 4.79 4.96 16.49
N ARG A 76 4.00 6.03 16.47
CA ARG A 76 3.56 6.64 15.22
C ARG A 76 4.74 7.26 14.49
N ARG A 77 5.16 6.60 13.42
CA ARG A 77 6.15 7.17 12.50
C ARG A 77 5.65 8.49 11.90
N PRO A 78 6.54 9.49 11.71
CA PRO A 78 6.13 10.85 11.32
C PRO A 78 5.45 10.89 9.96
N MET A 79 4.49 11.80 9.80
CA MET A 79 3.76 11.97 8.54
C MET A 79 4.57 12.75 7.50
N ALA A 80 4.25 12.56 6.22
CA ALA A 80 4.91 13.26 5.11
C ALA A 80 4.88 14.78 5.26
N GLY A 81 3.73 15.34 5.69
CA GLY A 81 3.57 16.78 5.87
C GLY A 81 4.34 17.35 7.05
N GLU A 82 4.53 16.57 8.12
CA GLU A 82 5.36 16.97 9.26
C GLU A 82 6.84 16.96 8.88
N LEU A 83 7.31 15.88 8.24
CA LEU A 83 8.69 15.76 7.75
C LEU A 83 9.01 16.85 6.73
N ARG A 84 8.08 17.14 5.81
CA ARG A 84 8.27 18.19 4.81
C ARG A 84 8.38 19.57 5.45
N ARG A 85 7.53 19.90 6.43
CA ARG A 85 7.59 21.19 7.13
C ARG A 85 8.92 21.34 7.88
N ARG A 86 9.36 20.31 8.61
CA ARG A 86 10.66 20.30 9.30
C ARG A 86 11.84 20.42 8.34
N ALA A 87 11.79 19.72 7.21
CA ALA A 87 12.82 19.81 6.19
C ALA A 87 12.85 21.18 5.52
N LEU A 88 11.69 21.80 5.26
CA LEU A 88 11.62 23.15 4.69
C LEU A 88 12.13 24.20 5.66
N SER A 89 11.73 24.16 6.93
CA SER A 89 12.22 25.11 7.94
C SER A 89 13.72 24.98 8.15
N ALA A 90 14.25 23.75 8.20
CA ALA A 90 15.70 23.52 8.28
C ALA A 90 16.43 24.08 7.04
N PHE A 91 15.84 23.91 5.86
CA PHE A 91 16.40 24.43 4.61
C PHE A 91 16.40 25.96 4.57
N GLU A 92 15.35 26.61 5.08
CA GLU A 92 15.26 28.06 5.18
C GLU A 92 16.31 28.63 6.14
N ASP A 93 16.60 27.94 7.24
CA ASP A 93 17.54 28.40 8.27
C ASP A 93 19.01 28.29 7.85
N GLY A 94 19.40 27.21 7.15
CA GLY A 94 20.81 26.93 6.87
C GLY A 94 21.06 26.09 5.61
N GLY A 95 20.06 25.96 4.74
CA GLY A 95 20.18 25.20 3.50
C GLY A 95 20.24 23.69 3.72
N ALA A 96 20.91 23.00 2.80
CA ALA A 96 20.89 21.53 2.77
C ALA A 96 21.58 20.88 3.98
N GLU A 97 22.64 21.50 4.51
CA GLU A 97 23.41 20.95 5.64
C GLU A 97 22.58 20.90 6.92
N GLU A 98 21.79 21.95 7.17
CA GLU A 98 20.92 22.01 8.33
C GLU A 98 19.78 20.97 8.28
N VAL A 99 19.30 20.65 7.08
CA VAL A 99 18.33 19.54 6.88
C VAL A 99 18.96 18.20 7.26
N VAL A 100 20.25 18.00 6.95
CA VAL A 100 20.98 16.79 7.33
C VAL A 100 21.22 16.73 8.83
N ALA A 101 21.50 17.87 9.48
CA ALA A 101 21.70 17.94 10.91
C ALA A 101 20.40 17.70 11.72
N ARG A 102 19.27 18.25 11.27
CA ARG A 102 18.00 18.19 12.01
C ARG A 102 17.16 16.93 11.79
N LEU A 103 17.29 16.28 10.63
CA LEU A 103 16.54 15.06 10.32
C LEU A 103 17.46 13.83 10.36
N THR A 104 17.01 12.79 11.04
CA THR A 104 17.73 11.51 11.05
C THR A 104 17.73 10.87 9.65
N ASP A 105 18.67 9.97 9.41
CA ASP A 105 18.82 9.23 8.14
C ASP A 105 17.53 8.48 7.75
N GLU A 106 16.86 7.91 8.74
CA GLU A 106 15.59 7.20 8.57
C GLU A 106 14.46 8.15 8.17
N GLU A 107 14.38 9.32 8.80
CA GLU A 107 13.41 10.36 8.49
C GLU A 107 13.61 10.91 7.08
N ARG A 108 14.86 11.17 6.69
CA ARG A 108 15.22 11.58 5.33
C ARG A 108 14.82 10.52 4.32
N THR A 109 15.21 9.26 4.54
CA THR A 109 14.84 8.13 3.67
C THR A 109 13.32 7.99 3.54
N ARG A 110 12.59 8.13 4.65
CA ARG A 110 11.13 8.08 4.69
C ARG A 110 10.51 9.23 3.91
N LEU A 111 11.02 10.46 4.07
CA LEU A 111 10.55 11.64 3.34
C LEU A 111 10.68 11.42 1.82
N TRP A 112 11.84 10.92 1.36
CA TRP A 112 12.07 10.58 -0.04
C TRP A 112 11.07 9.53 -0.57
N ARG A 113 10.86 8.44 0.19
CA ARG A 113 9.88 7.40 -0.18
C ARG A 113 8.45 7.95 -0.28
N LEU A 114 8.06 8.81 0.66
CA LEU A 114 6.72 9.42 0.68
C LEU A 114 6.53 10.40 -0.47
N ALA A 115 7.54 11.23 -0.78
CA ALA A 115 7.53 12.14 -1.91
C ALA A 115 7.42 11.36 -3.24
N ARG A 116 8.18 10.27 -3.38
CA ARG A 116 8.10 9.40 -4.56
C ARG A 116 6.71 8.78 -4.70
N LYS A 117 6.14 8.27 -3.61
CA LYS A 117 4.78 7.70 -3.59
C LYS A 117 3.72 8.73 -3.99
N SER A 118 3.84 9.98 -3.52
CA SER A 118 2.91 11.04 -3.91
C SER A 118 2.99 11.37 -5.40
N LEU A 119 4.19 11.40 -5.97
CA LEU A 119 4.39 11.65 -7.40
C LEU A 119 3.76 10.54 -8.24
N ILE A 120 3.98 9.28 -7.88
CA ILE A 120 3.38 8.14 -8.58
C ILE A 120 1.85 8.23 -8.54
N LYS A 121 1.28 8.59 -7.38
CA LYS A 121 -0.17 8.77 -7.23
C LYS A 121 -0.70 9.87 -8.17
N GLN A 122 -0.04 11.03 -8.23
CA GLN A 122 -0.42 12.12 -9.13
C GLN A 122 -0.34 11.69 -10.60
N ASN A 123 0.73 11.00 -11.00
CA ASN A 123 0.89 10.49 -12.36
C ASN A 123 -0.22 9.50 -12.71
N ASN A 124 -0.54 8.56 -11.82
CA ASN A 124 -1.62 7.60 -12.01
C ASN A 124 -3.00 8.31 -12.11
N ASP A 125 -3.23 9.35 -11.31
CA ASP A 125 -4.46 10.15 -11.39
C ASP A 125 -4.58 10.89 -12.71
N ILE A 126 -3.48 11.45 -13.23
CA ILE A 126 -3.43 12.09 -14.56
C ILE A 126 -3.73 11.06 -15.66
N LEU A 127 -3.07 9.91 -15.63
CA LEU A 127 -3.27 8.85 -16.62
C LEU A 127 -4.70 8.32 -16.58
N ARG A 128 -5.25 8.13 -15.38
CA ARG A 128 -6.66 7.77 -15.19
C ARG A 128 -7.56 8.81 -15.85
N ARG A 129 -7.41 10.10 -15.52
CA ARG A 129 -8.22 11.20 -16.12
C ARG A 129 -8.11 11.26 -17.64
N LYS A 130 -6.90 11.09 -18.20
CA LYS A 130 -6.67 11.04 -19.65
C LYS A 130 -7.40 9.85 -20.28
N TRP A 131 -7.26 8.66 -19.69
CA TRP A 131 -7.92 7.44 -20.16
C TRP A 131 -9.44 7.58 -20.18
N PHE A 132 -10.02 8.20 -19.14
CA PHE A 132 -11.45 8.52 -19.10
C PHE A 132 -11.89 9.48 -20.19
N ARG A 133 -11.09 10.52 -20.47
CA ARG A 133 -11.40 11.52 -21.50
C ARG A 133 -11.39 10.91 -22.90
N MET A 134 -10.55 9.89 -23.13
CA MET A 134 -10.43 9.19 -24.41
C MET A 134 -11.52 8.12 -24.64
N GLN A 135 -12.40 7.86 -23.66
CA GLN A 135 -13.50 6.92 -23.89
C GLN A 135 -14.52 7.55 -24.86
N PRO A 136 -14.90 6.85 -25.94
CA PRO A 136 -15.91 7.32 -26.87
C PRO A 136 -17.23 7.54 -26.12
N LYS A 137 -17.81 8.72 -26.28
CA LYS A 137 -19.17 9.03 -25.80
C LYS A 137 -20.14 8.45 -26.81
N TYR A 138 -20.64 7.25 -26.52
CA TYR A 138 -21.79 6.69 -27.23
C TYR A 138 -23.06 7.45 -26.83
#